data_AF-A0A2M7XSK8-F1
#
_entry.id   AF-A0A2M7XSK8-F1
#
_cell.length_a   1.000
_cell.length_b   1.000
_cell.length_c   1.000
_cell.angle_alpha   90.00
_cell.angle_beta   90.00
_cell.angle_gamma   90.00
#
_symmetry.space_group_name_H-M   'P 1'
#
loop_
_entity.id
_entity.type
_entity.pdbx_description
1 polymer ?
#
loop_
_entity_poly.entity_id
_entity_poly.type
_entity_poly.pdbx_seq_one_letter_code
_entity_poly.pdbx_strand_id
1 'polypeptide(L)'
;MSNYFAVCARGVEPVLEHELRSLGISQTKSLFSGVAFEGEIDDLYRTNMALRTATRVLKPVAEFIARDFDALYRGVRKIDMYELFRVDQTFR
;
A
#
# COMPACT_ATOMS: atom_id res chain seq x y z
N MET A 1 4.51 -10.38 7.70
CA MET A 1 4.99 -9.39 6.70
C MET A 1 3.91 -9.15 5.67
N SER A 2 3.42 -7.92 5.62
CA SER A 2 2.43 -7.43 4.66
C SER A 2 3.07 -6.51 3.64
N ASN A 3 2.50 -6.46 2.44
CA ASN A 3 2.94 -5.56 1.38
C ASN A 3 2.27 -4.20 1.54
N TYR A 4 3.03 -3.13 1.33
CA TYR A 4 2.58 -1.74 1.37
C TYR A 4 3.14 -0.96 0.19
N PHE A 5 2.50 0.17 -0.12
CA PHE A 5 2.94 1.06 -1.20
C PHE A 5 2.91 2.52 -0.75
N ALA A 6 4.06 3.17 -0.76
CA ALA A 6 4.17 4.61 -0.50
C ALA A 6 4.18 5.37 -1.82
N VAL A 7 3.18 6.23 -2.03
CA VAL A 7 3.02 7.06 -3.23
C VAL A 7 3.80 8.35 -3.05
N CYS A 8 4.54 8.79 -4.06
CA CYS A 8 5.23 10.09 -4.06
C CYS A 8 5.13 10.79 -5.42
N ALA A 9 5.60 12.04 -5.48
CA ALA A 9 5.78 12.74 -6.75
C ALA A 9 6.86 12.05 -7.61
N ARG A 10 6.73 12.16 -8.92
CA ARG A 10 7.69 11.60 -9.89
C ARG A 10 9.08 12.19 -9.67
N GLY A 11 10.10 11.35 -9.69
CA GLY A 11 11.50 11.72 -9.44
C GLY A 11 11.90 11.71 -7.96
N VAL A 12 10.94 11.56 -7.04
CA VAL A 12 11.18 11.52 -5.58
C VAL A 12 11.36 10.08 -5.07
N GLU A 13 11.09 9.07 -5.90
CA GLU A 13 11.14 7.66 -5.54
C GLU A 13 12.47 7.25 -4.86
N PRO A 14 13.66 7.67 -5.34
CA PRO A 14 14.93 7.32 -4.69
C PRO A 14 15.08 7.92 -3.28
N VAL A 15 14.53 9.12 -3.06
CA VAL A 15 14.57 9.79 -1.75
C VAL A 15 13.62 9.09 -0.79
N LEU A 16 12.41 8.77 -1.24
CA LEU A 16 11.44 8.01 -0.46
C LEU A 16 11.96 6.62 -0.10
N GLU A 17 12.61 5.93 -1.03
CA GLU A 17 13.24 4.64 -0.77
C GLU A 17 14.34 4.76 0.30
N HIS A 18 15.13 5.83 0.25
CA HIS A 18 16.12 6.10 1.28
C HIS A 18 15.49 6.34 2.66
N GLU A 19 14.43 7.15 2.75
CA GLU A 19 13.70 7.38 4.00
C GLU A 19 13.17 6.05 4.60
N LEU A 20 12.57 5.18 3.77
CA LEU A 20 12.09 3.87 4.20
C LEU A 20 13.23 3.01 4.77
N ARG A 21 14.39 2.97 4.09
CA ARG A 21 15.57 2.24 4.59
C ARG A 21 16.12 2.83 5.88
N SER A 22 16.13 4.15 6.04
CA SER A 22 16.53 4.82 7.29
C SER A 22 15.60 4.49 8.46
N LEU A 23 14.33 4.14 8.20
CA LEU A 23 13.38 3.67 9.22
C LEU A 23 13.56 2.19 9.59
N GLY A 24 14.51 1.48 8.96
CA GLY A 24 14.79 0.07 9.17
C GLY A 24 14.06 -0.87 8.20
N ILE A 25 13.33 -0.33 7.21
CA ILE A 25 12.59 -1.11 6.22
C ILE A 25 13.51 -1.41 5.04
N SER A 26 14.04 -2.62 4.98
CA SER A 26 15.06 -3.02 3.99
C SER A 26 14.48 -3.59 2.70
N GLN A 27 13.30 -4.21 2.76
CA GLN A 27 12.61 -4.76 1.60
C GLN A 27 11.83 -3.66 0.89
N THR A 28 12.54 -2.87 0.07
CA THR A 28 11.97 -1.77 -0.72
C THR A 28 12.20 -1.98 -2.20
N LYS A 29 11.24 -1.55 -3.01
CA LYS A 29 11.33 -1.56 -4.47
C LYS A 29 10.72 -0.28 -5.04
N SER A 30 11.58 0.59 -5.57
CA SER A 30 11.13 1.76 -6.33
C SER A 30 10.36 1.34 -7.59
N LEU A 31 9.17 1.91 -7.76
CA LEU A 31 8.27 1.73 -8.91
C LEU A 31 7.90 3.11 -9.46
N PHE A 32 7.07 3.16 -10.51
CA PHE A 32 6.65 4.45 -11.04
C PHE A 32 5.76 5.21 -10.04
N SER A 33 6.16 6.44 -9.68
CA SER A 33 5.43 7.31 -8.74
C SER A 33 5.26 6.75 -7.33
N GLY A 34 6.17 5.89 -6.87
CA GLY A 34 6.15 5.39 -5.50
C GLY A 34 7.13 4.25 -5.23
N VAL A 35 7.11 3.75 -3.99
CA VAL A 35 7.98 2.68 -3.50
C VAL A 35 7.12 1.60 -2.85
N ALA A 36 7.22 0.37 -3.35
CA ALA A 36 6.65 -0.80 -2.68
C ALA A 36 7.57 -1.25 -1.56
N PHE A 37 7.02 -1.66 -0.43
CA PHE A 37 7.81 -2.18 0.68
C PHE A 37 7.07 -3.25 1.48
N GLU A 38 7.83 -4.09 2.17
CA GLU A 38 7.30 -5.11 3.08
C GLU A 38 7.57 -4.71 4.53
N GLY A 39 6.59 -4.93 5.41
CA GLY A 39 6.73 -4.65 6.83
C GLY A 39 5.59 -5.22 7.67
N GLU A 40 5.64 -4.97 8.97
CA GLU A 40 4.56 -5.27 9.90
C GLU A 40 3.61 -4.08 10.04
N ILE A 41 2.54 -4.23 10.82
CA ILE A 41 1.58 -3.15 11.04
C ILE A 41 2.22 -1.93 11.73
N ASP A 42 3.21 -2.16 12.60
CA ASP A 42 3.96 -1.10 13.26
C ASP A 42 4.76 -0.25 12.26
N ASP A 43 5.27 -0.87 11.20
CA ASP A 43 5.97 -0.17 10.11
C ASP A 43 5.00 0.69 9.31
N LEU A 44 3.76 0.24 9.10
CA LEU A 44 2.71 1.06 8.47
C LEU A 44 2.43 2.33 9.29
N TYR A 45 2.30 2.22 10.62
CA TYR A 45 2.10 3.39 11.46
C TYR A 45 3.33 4.31 11.48
N ARG A 46 4.53 3.73 11.59
CA ARG A 46 5.79 4.48 11.62
C ARG A 46 6.01 5.26 10.32
N THR A 47 5.75 4.62 9.17
CA THR A 47 5.91 5.27 7.86
C THR A 47 4.93 6.42 7.67
N ASN A 48 3.67 6.29 8.09
CA ASN A 48 2.71 7.39 8.05
C ASN A 48 3.13 8.60 8.92
N MET A 49 3.84 8.35 10.02
CA MET A 49 4.28 9.43 10.93
C MET A 49 5.61 10.07 10.52
N ALA A 50 6.51 9.30 9.89
CA ALA A 50 7.90 9.72 9.71
C ALA A 50 8.27 10.11 8.28
N LEU A 51 7.59 9.57 7.26
CA LEU A 51 7.92 9.87 5.86
C LEU A 51 7.53 11.31 5.51
N ARG A 52 8.47 12.06 4.93
CA ARG A 52 8.25 13.46 4.55
C ARG A 52 8.01 13.63 3.05
N THR A 53 8.39 12.62 2.27
CA THR A 53 8.28 12.64 0.81
C THR A 53 7.11 11.83 0.26
N ALA A 54 6.49 10.97 1.07
CA ALA A 54 5.30 10.23 0.69
C ALA A 54 4.04 11.09 0.82
N THR A 55 3.19 11.06 -0.21
CA THR A 55 1.87 11.71 -0.18
C THR A 55 0.83 10.82 0.50
N ARG A 56 0.93 9.49 0.32
CA ARG A 56 0.02 8.48 0.88
C ARG A 56 0.74 7.16 1.06
N VAL A 57 0.39 6.41 2.11
CA VAL A 57 0.81 5.02 2.29
C VAL A 57 -0.41 4.12 2.17
N LEU A 58 -0.37 3.15 1.27
CA LEU A 58 -1.48 2.28 0.91
C LEU A 58 -1.17 0.84 1.32
N LYS A 59 -2.20 0.12 1.78
CA LYS A 59 -2.20 -1.33 1.97
C LYS A 59 -3.01 -1.97 0.84
N PRO A 60 -2.38 -2.65 -0.14
CA PRO A 60 -3.10 -3.43 -1.14
C PRO A 60 -4.00 -4.46 -0.46
N VAL A 61 -5.27 -4.50 -0.86
CA VAL A 61 -6.28 -5.40 -0.27
C VAL A 61 -6.36 -6.73 -1.02
N ALA A 62 -6.29 -6.68 -2.35
CA ALA A 62 -6.31 -7.86 -3.20
C ALA A 62 -5.66 -7.56 -4.55
N GLU A 63 -5.08 -8.59 -5.18
CA GLU A 63 -4.56 -8.55 -6.54
C GLU A 63 -5.08 -9.78 -7.29
N PHE A 64 -5.66 -9.58 -8.47
CA PHE A 64 -6.16 -10.67 -9.31
C PHE A 64 -6.30 -10.23 -10.77
N ILE A 65 -6.29 -11.21 -11.67
CA ILE A 65 -6.48 -10.97 -13.10
C ILE A 65 -7.97 -10.74 -13.39
N ALA A 66 -8.29 -9.61 -14.02
CA ALA A 66 -9.63 -9.30 -14.52
C ALA A 66 -9.55 -8.90 -16.00
N ARG A 67 -10.00 -9.79 -16.90
CA ARG A 67 -9.99 -9.56 -18.37
C ARG A 67 -11.28 -8.95 -18.89
N ASP A 68 -12.33 -9.00 -18.10
CA ASP A 68 -13.66 -8.49 -18.39
C ASP A 68 -14.34 -8.01 -17.09
N PHE A 69 -15.48 -7.35 -17.22
CA PHE A 69 -16.23 -6.81 -16.09
C PHE A 69 -16.74 -7.90 -15.13
N ASP A 70 -17.11 -9.07 -15.65
CA ASP A 70 -17.59 -10.17 -14.82
C ASP A 70 -16.46 -10.76 -13.97
N ALA A 71 -15.25 -10.85 -14.51
CA ALA A 71 -14.07 -11.27 -13.80
C ALA A 71 -13.69 -10.27 -12.70
N LEU A 72 -13.79 -8.97 -12.98
CA LEU A 72 -13.62 -7.92 -11.96
C LEU A 72 -14.64 -8.09 -10.83
N TYR A 73 -15.93 -8.20 -11.16
CA TYR A 73 -17.00 -8.33 -10.17
C TYR A 73 -16.83 -9.57 -9.31
N ARG A 74 -16.57 -10.73 -9.93
CA ARG A 74 -16.30 -11.98 -9.21
C ARG A 74 -15.05 -11.89 -8.34
N GLY A 75 -14.01 -11.22 -8.80
CA GLY A 75 -12.76 -11.02 -8.04
C GLY A 75 -12.99 -10.19 -6.79
N VAL A 76 -13.63 -9.02 -6.92
CA VAL A 76 -13.96 -8.14 -5.77
C VAL A 76 -14.88 -8.84 -4.79
N ARG A 77 -15.88 -9.60 -5.27
CA ARG A 77 -16.84 -10.32 -4.42
C ARG A 77 -16.21 -11.44 -3.58
N LYS A 78 -14.98 -11.87 -3.87
CA LYS A 78 -14.24 -12.85 -3.06
C LYS A 78 -13.54 -12.24 -1.85
N ILE A 79 -13.41 -10.91 -1.81
CA ILE A 79 -12.79 -10.21 -0.68
C ILE A 79 -13.79 -10.22 0.48
N ASP A 80 -13.37 -10.67 1.65
CA ASP A 80 -14.20 -10.59 2.85
C ASP A 80 -14.25 -9.15 3.36
N MET A 81 -15.38 -8.49 3.13
CA MET A 81 -15.57 -7.10 3.54
C MET A 81 -15.70 -6.95 5.06
N TYR A 82 -16.09 -8.00 5.80
CA TYR A 82 -16.24 -7.93 7.25
C TYR A 82 -14.89 -7.93 7.98
N GLU A 83 -13.83 -8.43 7.34
CA GLU A 83 -12.46 -8.31 7.85
C GLU A 83 -11.90 -6.89 7.68
N LEU A 84 -12.44 -6.13 6.72
CA LEU A 84 -11.94 -4.79 6.36
C LEU A 84 -12.76 -3.66 6.97
N PHE A 85 -14.07 -3.84 7.07
CA PHE A 85 -15.02 -2.80 7.48
C PHE A 85 -15.89 -3.28 8.63
N ARG A 86 -16.11 -2.39 9.58
CA ARG A 86 -17.20 -2.57 10.56
C ARG A 86 -18.55 -2.36 9.87
N VAL A 87 -19.59 -2.95 10.43
CA VAL A 87 -20.97 -2.89 9.87
C VAL A 87 -21.48 -1.45 9.70
N ASP A 88 -21.03 -0.53 10.56
CA ASP A 88 -21.40 0.88 10.59
C ASP A 88 -20.41 1.80 9.85
N GLN A 89 -19.37 1.24 9.22
CA GLN A 89 -18.30 2.02 8.61
C GLN A 89 -18.64 2.43 7.17
N THR A 90 -18.47 3.72 6.87
CA THR A 90 -18.62 4.24 5.51
C THR A 90 -17.34 3.99 4.69
N PHE A 91 -17.49 3.66 3.41
CA PHE A 91 -16.40 3.65 2.42
C PHE A 91 -16.79 4.49 1.20
N ARG A 92 -15.79 5.03 0.48
CA ARG A 92 -15.97 5.86 -0.72
C ARG A 92 -14.95 5.47 -1.79
#